data_AF-A0A9R0TJK0-F1
#
_entry.id   AF-A0A9R0TJK0-F1
#
_cell.length_a   1.000
_cell.length_b   1.000
_cell.length_c   1.000
_cell.angle_alpha   90.00
_cell.angle_beta   90.00
_cell.angle_gamma   90.00
#
_symmetry.space_group_name_H-M   'P 1'
#
loop_
_entity.id
_entity.type
_entity.pdbx_description
1 polymer ?
#
loop_
_entity_poly.entity_id
_entity_poly.type
_entity_poly.pdbx_seq_one_letter_code
_entity_poly.pdbx_strand_id
1 'polypeptide(L)'
;MASRQTAVGLSRAHRLAQGRVIRFHLHSSFPVQVDGEPWIQPPGCLEISHRGQMFMLRRPSEELTGHAAAVMSDVLVNAECNGVIDAAQKRLLLHEIALRLSS
;
A
#
# COMPACT_ATOMS: atom_id res chain seq x y z
N MET A 1 -7.51 -11.25 17.69
CA MET A 1 -7.37 -11.86 16.34
C MET A 1 -8.45 -11.25 15.44
N ALA A 2 -8.08 -10.36 14.53
CA ALA A 2 -9.04 -9.73 13.62
C ALA A 2 -9.40 -10.69 12.48
N SER A 3 -10.69 -11.00 12.32
CA SER A 3 -11.22 -11.76 11.19
C SER A 3 -11.12 -10.90 9.93
N ARG A 4 -10.32 -11.33 8.95
CA ARG A 4 -10.30 -10.72 7.63
C ARG A 4 -11.52 -11.23 6.86
N GLN A 5 -12.51 -10.37 6.64
CA GLN A 5 -13.58 -10.62 5.68
C GLN A 5 -12.98 -10.44 4.27
N THR A 6 -13.19 -11.41 3.39
CA THR A 6 -12.99 -11.21 1.95
C THR A 6 -14.01 -10.18 1.47
N ALA A 7 -13.56 -9.15 0.77
CA ALA A 7 -14.34 -7.96 0.39
C ALA A 7 -15.59 -8.22 -0.48
N VAL A 8 -15.92 -9.49 -0.77
CA VAL A 8 -16.93 -9.91 -1.76
C VAL A 8 -18.14 -10.62 -1.11
N GLY A 9 -18.25 -10.66 0.23
CA GLY A 9 -19.45 -11.24 0.89
C GLY A 9 -19.63 -12.76 0.68
N LEU A 10 -18.62 -13.44 0.13
CA LEU A 10 -18.59 -14.90 0.02
C LEU A 10 -18.25 -15.52 1.38
N SER A 11 -18.79 -16.72 1.63
CA SER A 11 -18.66 -17.55 2.83
C SER A 11 -17.33 -17.44 3.56
N ARG A 12 -17.37 -17.58 4.89
CA ARG A 12 -16.20 -17.58 5.79
C ARG A 12 -14.99 -18.28 5.15
N ALA A 13 -13.92 -17.52 4.90
CA ALA A 13 -12.69 -18.07 4.36
C ALA A 13 -12.17 -19.21 5.27
N HIS A 14 -11.89 -20.37 4.68
CA HIS A 14 -11.34 -21.51 5.38
C HIS A 14 -9.82 -21.57 5.15
N ARG A 15 -9.03 -21.60 6.24
CA ARG A 15 -7.59 -21.72 6.17
C ARG A 15 -7.22 -23.19 5.94
N LEU A 16 -6.78 -23.52 4.73
CA LEU A 16 -6.33 -24.87 4.38
C LEU A 16 -4.92 -25.18 4.89
N ALA A 17 -3.98 -24.24 4.69
CA ALA A 17 -2.58 -24.41 5.06
C ALA A 17 -1.85 -23.06 5.17
N GLN A 18 -0.65 -23.08 5.76
CA GLN A 18 0.33 -21.99 5.68
C GLN A 18 1.71 -22.60 5.48
N GLY A 19 2.45 -22.15 4.48
CA GLY A 19 3.77 -22.67 4.14
C GLY A 19 4.59 -21.66 3.35
N ARG A 20 5.89 -21.95 3.19
CA ARG A 20 6.81 -21.10 2.42
C ARG A 20 6.52 -21.16 0.90
N VAL A 21 6.05 -22.33 0.44
CA VAL A 21 5.68 -22.61 -0.94
C VAL A 21 4.38 -23.42 -0.92
N ILE A 22 3.38 -22.97 -1.67
CA ILE A 22 2.08 -23.62 -1.84
C ILE A 22 1.91 -23.92 -3.32
N ARG A 23 1.62 -25.18 -3.67
CA ARG A 23 1.38 -25.60 -5.06
C ARG A 23 -0.04 -26.11 -5.23
N PHE A 24 -0.73 -25.59 -6.23
CA PHE A 24 -2.02 -26.07 -6.68
C PHE A 24 -1.85 -26.82 -8.00
N HIS A 25 -2.36 -28.04 -8.07
CA HIS A 25 -2.48 -28.79 -9.32
C HIS A 25 -3.88 -28.62 -9.85
N LEU A 26 -3.97 -28.08 -11.06
CA LEU A 26 -5.20 -27.57 -11.65
C LEU A 26 -5.53 -28.47 -12.83
N HIS A 27 -6.65 -29.19 -12.73
CA HIS A 27 -7.07 -30.15 -13.75
C HIS A 27 -7.97 -29.53 -14.84
N SER A 28 -8.41 -28.29 -14.63
CA SER A 28 -9.26 -27.52 -15.55
C SER A 28 -8.91 -26.03 -15.46
N SER A 29 -9.34 -25.26 -16.46
CA SER A 29 -9.22 -23.80 -16.42
C SER A 29 -10.18 -23.18 -15.40
N PHE A 30 -9.74 -22.15 -14.66
CA PHE A 30 -10.60 -21.42 -13.72
C PHE A 30 -10.14 -19.96 -13.54
N PRO A 31 -11.03 -19.05 -13.13
CA PRO A 31 -10.69 -17.65 -12.91
C PRO A 31 -9.79 -17.47 -11.68
N VAL A 32 -8.75 -16.66 -11.84
CA VAL A 32 -7.82 -16.23 -10.78
C VAL A 32 -7.77 -14.71 -10.74
N GLN A 33 -7.57 -14.15 -9.55
CA GLN A 33 -7.35 -12.72 -9.36
C GLN A 33 -6.23 -12.51 -8.33
N VAL A 34 -5.26 -11.64 -8.65
CA VAL A 34 -4.18 -11.23 -7.75
C VAL A 34 -4.05 -9.72 -7.81
N ASP A 35 -4.01 -9.08 -6.64
CA ASP A 35 -3.88 -7.62 -6.47
C ASP A 35 -4.86 -6.76 -7.28
N GLY A 36 -6.00 -7.35 -7.67
CA GLY A 36 -7.03 -6.69 -8.47
C GLY A 36 -7.08 -7.18 -9.93
N GLU A 37 -5.98 -7.70 -10.46
CA GLU A 37 -5.84 -8.11 -11.86
C GLU A 37 -6.39 -9.54 -12.09
N PRO A 38 -7.41 -9.71 -12.94
CA PRO A 38 -8.03 -11.02 -13.20
C PRO A 38 -7.43 -11.72 -14.43
N TRP A 39 -7.37 -13.05 -14.42
CA TRP A 39 -7.07 -13.88 -15.59
C TRP A 39 -7.73 -15.27 -15.53
N ILE A 40 -7.77 -15.97 -16.66
CA ILE A 40 -8.14 -17.40 -16.72
C ILE A 40 -6.86 -18.23 -16.63
N GLN A 41 -6.70 -18.98 -15.55
CA GLN A 41 -5.56 -19.88 -15.37
C GLN A 41 -5.83 -21.20 -16.10
N PRO A 42 -5.00 -21.62 -17.09
CA PRO A 42 -5.12 -22.93 -17.72
C PRO A 42 -4.73 -24.08 -16.77
N PRO A 43 -5.05 -25.35 -17.12
CA PRO A 43 -4.60 -26.52 -16.38
C PRO A 43 -3.08 -26.52 -16.22
N GLY A 44 -2.59 -26.95 -15.06
CA GLY A 44 -1.16 -26.93 -14.76
C GLY A 44 -0.86 -26.80 -13.26
N CYS A 45 0.36 -26.36 -12.95
CA CYS A 45 0.81 -26.12 -11.58
C CYS A 45 0.90 -24.61 -11.30
N LEU A 46 0.13 -24.13 -10.33
CA LEU A 46 0.25 -22.77 -9.80
C LEU A 46 1.04 -22.82 -8.49
N GLU A 47 2.22 -22.19 -8.46
CA GLU A 47 3.07 -22.10 -7.27
C GLU A 47 3.05 -20.69 -6.68
N ILE A 48 2.71 -20.59 -5.40
CA ILE A 48 2.75 -19.37 -4.61
C ILE A 48 3.89 -19.49 -3.60
N SER A 49 4.85 -18.55 -3.64
CA SER A 49 6.00 -18.54 -2.74
C SER A 49 6.17 -17.16 -2.09
N HIS A 50 6.62 -17.15 -0.84
CA HIS A 50 6.94 -15.91 -0.13
C HIS A 50 8.33 -15.39 -0.53
N ARG A 51 8.39 -14.19 -1.14
CA ARG A 51 9.63 -13.57 -1.65
C ARG A 51 10.10 -12.38 -0.79
N GLY A 52 9.87 -12.44 0.52
CA GLY A 52 10.28 -11.39 1.48
C GLY A 52 9.17 -10.40 1.77
N GLN A 53 9.53 -9.30 2.44
CA GLN A 53 8.61 -8.21 2.80
C GLN A 53 8.95 -6.97 1.98
N MET A 54 7.92 -6.25 1.55
CA MET A 54 8.05 -4.98 0.84
C MET A 54 7.60 -3.83 1.74
N PHE A 55 8.21 -2.66 1.57
CA PHE A 55 7.73 -1.43 2.19
C PHE A 55 6.43 -1.00 1.51
N MET A 56 5.34 -0.99 2.28
CA MET A 56 4.03 -0.55 1.81
C MET A 56 3.79 0.89 2.26
N LEU A 57 3.13 1.69 1.42
CA LEU A 57 2.59 2.98 1.86
C LEU A 57 1.63 2.74 3.02
N ARG A 58 1.83 3.48 4.10
CA ARG A 58 0.96 3.45 5.29
C ARG A 58 0.17 4.74 5.35
N ARG A 59 -1.05 4.65 5.87
CA ARG A 59 -1.75 5.86 6.33
C ARG A 59 -0.87 6.53 7.40
N PRO A 60 -0.69 7.85 7.36
CA PRO A 60 -0.03 8.55 8.47
C PRO A 60 -0.79 8.26 9.76
N SER A 61 -0.09 7.84 10.82
CA SER A 61 -0.66 7.92 12.17
C SER A 61 -0.44 9.34 12.70
N GLU A 62 -1.30 9.80 13.62
CA GLU A 62 -1.18 11.12 14.27
C GLU A 62 0.22 11.34 14.90
N GLU A 63 0.87 10.27 15.36
CA GLU A 63 2.21 10.30 15.97
C GLU A 63 3.35 10.41 14.92
N LEU A 64 3.11 9.99 13.67
CA LEU A 64 4.07 10.05 12.56
C LEU A 64 4.00 11.37 11.77
N THR A 65 3.02 12.22 12.10
CA THR A 65 2.78 13.57 11.56
C THR A 65 4.03 14.45 11.66
N GLY A 66 4.79 14.38 12.76
CA GLY A 66 5.99 15.21 12.94
C GLY A 66 7.13 14.87 11.98
N HIS A 67 7.34 13.58 11.70
CA HIS A 67 8.38 13.15 10.77
C HIS A 67 7.99 13.48 9.32
N ALA A 68 6.71 13.32 8.97
CA ALA A 68 6.18 13.73 7.68
C ALA A 68 6.29 15.26 7.48
N ALA A 69 6.00 16.04 8.52
CA ALA A 69 6.15 17.50 8.50
C ALA A 69 7.59 17.94 8.24
N ALA A 70 8.56 17.30 8.90
CA ALA A 70 9.98 17.58 8.69
C ALA A 70 10.40 17.31 7.24
N VAL A 71 10.03 16.14 6.70
CA VAL A 71 10.32 15.79 5.30
C VAL A 71 9.65 16.78 4.33
N MET A 72 8.39 17.15 4.58
CA MET A 72 7.68 18.14 3.77
C MET A 72 8.36 19.52 3.81
N SER A 73 8.83 19.95 4.99
CA SER A 73 9.57 21.21 5.13
C SER A 73 10.87 21.19 4.33
N ASP A 74 11.63 20.09 4.37
CA ASP A 74 12.88 19.95 3.62
C ASP A 74 12.64 19.97 2.11
N VAL A 75 11.56 19.33 1.63
CA VAL A 75 11.16 19.37 0.22
C VAL A 75 10.85 20.80 -0.22
N LEU A 76 10.13 21.58 0.61
CA LEU A 76 9.80 22.97 0.29
C LEU A 76 11.01 23.89 0.32
N VAL A 77 11.95 23.68 1.24
CA VAL A 77 13.24 24.39 1.25
C VAL A 77 14.02 24.10 -0.03
N ASN A 78 14.14 22.82 -0.41
CA ASN A 78 14.83 22.44 -1.63
C ASN A 78 14.15 22.99 -2.89
N ALA A 79 12.82 23.04 -2.94
CA ALA A 79 12.08 23.60 -4.06
C ALA A 79 12.32 25.11 -4.23
N GLU A 80 12.39 25.87 -3.12
CA GLU A 80 12.73 27.30 -3.14
C GLU A 80 14.18 27.53 -3.59
N CYS A 81 15.13 26.76 -3.06
CA CYS A 81 16.54 26.85 -3.46
C CYS A 81 16.75 26.58 -4.96
N ASN A 82 15.94 25.69 -5.55
CA ASN A 82 15.99 25.35 -6.98
C ASN A 82 15.11 26.27 -7.85
N GLY A 83 14.47 27.29 -7.28
CA GLY A 83 13.61 28.22 -8.02
C GLY A 83 12.32 27.60 -8.58
N VAL A 84 11.92 26.42 -8.09
CA VAL A 84 10.67 25.75 -8.47
C VAL A 84 9.46 26.48 -7.88
N ILE A 85 9.64 27.05 -6.68
CA ILE A 85 8.66 27.90 -5.99
C ILE A 85 9.34 29.16 -5.45
N ASP A 86 8.56 30.22 -5.22
CA ASP A 86 9.02 31.42 -4.54
C ASP A 86 8.75 31.40 -3.01
N ALA A 87 9.30 32.40 -2.32
CA ALA A 87 9.18 32.53 -0.86
C ALA A 87 7.74 32.76 -0.37
N ALA A 88 6.85 33.30 -1.19
CA ALA A 88 5.44 33.49 -0.84
C ALA A 88 4.68 32.17 -0.99
N GLN A 89 4.90 31.43 -2.07
CA GLN A 89 4.37 30.09 -2.32
C GLN A 89 4.79 29.11 -1.23
N LYS A 90 6.08 29.12 -0.82
CA LYS A 90 6.58 28.31 0.29
C LYS A 90 5.82 28.58 1.59
N ARG A 91 5.61 29.86 1.94
CA ARG A 91 4.89 30.26 3.16
C ARG A 91 3.45 29.77 3.18
N LEU A 92 2.74 29.87 2.05
CA LEU A 92 1.37 29.38 1.91
C LEU A 92 1.30 27.85 2.08
N LEU A 93 2.23 27.12 1.45
CA LEU A 93 2.28 25.66 1.54
C LEU A 93 2.58 25.18 2.96
N LEU A 94 3.53 25.82 3.67
CA LEU A 94 3.81 25.51 5.08
C LEU A 94 2.61 25.77 5.98
N HIS A 95 1.88 26.85 5.75
CA HIS A 95 0.67 27.17 6.52
C HIS A 95 -0.42 26.11 6.31
N GLU A 96 -0.68 25.71 5.07
CA GLU A 96 -1.65 24.66 4.74
C GLU A 96 -1.26 23.30 5.34
N ILE A 97 0.03 22.95 5.29
CA ILE A 97 0.54 21.72 5.92
C ILE A 97 0.29 21.76 7.43
N ALA A 98 0.58 22.88 8.09
CA ALA A 98 0.34 23.02 9.53
C ALA A 98 -1.15 22.83 9.89
N LEU A 99 -2.07 23.36 9.08
CA LEU A 99 -3.51 23.19 9.28
C LEU A 99 -3.92 21.71 9.18
N ARG A 100 -3.47 21.01 8.14
CA ARG A 100 -3.82 19.58 7.90
C ARG A 100 -3.21 18.61 8.90
N LEU A 101 -2.13 19.00 9.56
CA LEU A 101 -1.45 18.19 10.58
C LEU A 101 -1.98 18.47 11.99
N SER A 102 -2.81 19.51 12.16
CA SER A 102 -3.45 19.89 13.44
C SER A 102 -4.86 19.31 13.63
N SER A 103 -5.40 18.64 12.61
CA SER A 103 -6.74 18.03 12.56
C SER A 103 -6.67 16.51 12.59
#